data_AF-A0A661J1W1-F1
#
_entry.id   AF-A0A661J1W1-F1
#
_cell.length_a   1.000
_cell.length_b   1.000
_cell.length_c   1.000
_cell.angle_alpha   90.00
_cell.angle_beta   90.00
_cell.angle_gamma   90.00
#
_symmetry.space_group_name_H-M   'P 1'
#
loop_
_entity.id
_entity.type
_entity.pdbx_description
1 polymer ?
#
loop_
_entity_poly.entity_id
_entity_poly.type
_entity_poly.pdbx_seq_one_letter_code
_entity_poly.pdbx_strand_id
1 'polypeptide(L)' 'MPGVPDKIETWQMVRPWGKDKETGEVIEGKIERTSIPVPELKPGEVLVEIAGCGVCHTDLGYFFDGVPTVNKP' A
#
# COMPACT_ATOMS: atom_id res chain seq x y z
N MET A 1 -3.70 9.45 25.22
CA MET A 1 -4.76 10.11 24.44
C MET A 1 -5.80 9.06 24.09
N PRO A 2 -7.00 9.10 24.69
CA PRO A 2 -8.06 8.16 24.37
C PRO A 2 -8.57 8.48 22.96
N GLY A 3 -8.15 7.72 21.94
CA GLY A 3 -8.60 7.91 20.56
C GLY A 3 -7.61 7.51 19.46
N VAL A 4 -6.32 7.36 19.77
CA VAL A 4 -5.34 6.84 18.80
C VAL A 4 -5.29 5.31 18.93
N PRO A 5 -5.56 4.55 17.86
CA PRO A 5 -5.50 3.09 17.92
C PRO A 5 -4.05 2.59 18.00
N ASP A 6 -3.85 1.37 18.49
CA ASP A 6 -2.50 0.74 18.48
C ASP A 6 -2.11 0.22 17.09
N LYS A 7 -3.12 -0.07 16.26
CA LYS A 7 -2.96 -0.64 14.91
C LYS A 7 -3.92 0.01 13.92
N ILE A 8 -3.53 -0.02 12.65
CA ILE A 8 -4.36 0.40 11.51
C ILE A 8 -4.55 -0.77 10.54
N GLU A 9 -5.78 -0.89 10.06
CA GLU A 9 -6.16 -1.83 9.02
C GLU A 9 -5.92 -1.18 7.66
N THR A 10 -5.20 -1.87 6.77
CA THR A 10 -4.84 -1.32 5.46
C THR A 10 -4.77 -2.40 4.38
N TRP A 11 -4.89 -1.98 3.13
CA TRP A 11 -4.59 -2.82 1.97
C TRP A 11 -3.12 -2.65 1.60
N GLN A 12 -2.35 -3.73 1.64
CA GLN A 12 -0.93 -3.74 1.32
C GLN A 12 -0.66 -4.55 0.05
N MET A 13 0.09 -3.94 -0.87
CA MET A 13 0.58 -4.64 -2.05
C MET A 13 1.69 -5.61 -1.62
N VAL A 14 1.42 -6.91 -1.75
CA VAL A 14 2.38 -7.98 -1.44
C VAL A 14 3.31 -8.21 -2.62
N ARG A 15 2.77 -8.11 -3.83
CA ARG A 15 3.55 -8.11 -5.08
C ARG A 15 2.80 -7.36 -6.19
N PRO A 16 3.51 -6.63 -7.07
CA PRO A 16 2.89 -6.04 -8.25
C PRO A 16 2.56 -7.13 -9.28
N TRP A 17 1.76 -6.75 -10.28
CA TRP A 17 1.61 -7.53 -11.49
C TRP A 17 2.93 -7.56 -12.26
N GLY A 18 3.22 -8.66 -12.93
CA GLY A 18 4.43 -8.76 -13.73
C GLY A 18 4.45 -9.95 -14.65
N LYS A 19 5.63 -10.19 -15.23
CA LYS A 19 5.94 -11.42 -15.95
C LYS A 19 7.26 -11.95 -15.47
N ASP A 20 7.34 -13.27 -15.36
CA ASP A 20 8.61 -13.94 -15.16
C ASP A 20 9.51 -13.69 -16.39
N LYS A 21 10.78 -13.32 -16.15
CA LYS A 21 11.70 -12.94 -17.23
C LYS A 21 12.23 -14.14 -18.01
N GLU A 22 12.17 -15.32 -17.44
CA GLU A 22 12.71 -16.56 -18.03
C GLU A 22 11.60 -17.38 -18.68
N THR A 23 10.44 -17.52 -18.03
CA THR A 23 9.32 -18.31 -18.54
C THR A 23 8.30 -17.48 -19.32
N GLY A 24 8.30 -16.16 -19.14
CA GLY A 24 7.29 -15.26 -19.73
C GLY A 24 5.90 -15.40 -19.10
N GLU A 25 5.75 -16.23 -18.07
CA GLU A 25 4.48 -16.44 -17.39
C GLU A 25 4.03 -15.18 -16.65
N VAL A 26 2.72 -14.94 -16.68
CA VAL A 26 2.13 -13.80 -15.99
C VAL A 26 2.10 -14.07 -14.50
N ILE A 27 2.76 -13.20 -13.74
CA ILE A 27 2.69 -13.20 -12.28
C ILE A 27 1.55 -12.26 -11.90
N GLU A 28 0.46 -12.85 -11.42
CA GLU A 28 -0.70 -12.09 -10.95
C GLU A 28 -0.30 -11.23 -9.75
N GLY A 29 -0.64 -9.93 -9.79
CA GLY A 29 -0.41 -9.04 -8.66
C GLY A 29 -1.27 -9.42 -7.44
N LYS A 30 -0.81 -9.10 -6.23
CA LYS A 30 -1.52 -9.42 -5.00
C LYS A 30 -1.57 -8.24 -4.06
N ILE A 31 -2.78 -7.88 -3.64
CA ILE A 31 -3.05 -6.92 -2.57
C ILE A 31 -3.81 -7.67 -1.47
N GLU A 32 -3.37 -7.53 -0.23
CA GLU A 32 -3.97 -8.18 0.92
C GLU A 32 -4.28 -7.19 2.02
N ARG A 33 -5.37 -7.43 2.73
CA ARG A 33 -5.68 -6.66 3.93
C ARG A 33 -4.79 -7.12 5.07
N THR A 34 -4.20 -6.18 5.77
CA THR A 34 -3.28 -6.43 6.88
C THR A 34 -3.47 -5.40 8.00
N SER A 35 -2.88 -5.70 9.15
CA SER A 35 -2.92 -4.89 10.36
C SER A 35 -1.49 -4.47 10.71
N ILE A 36 -1.21 -3.17 10.71
CA ILE A 36 0.13 -2.62 10.99
C ILE A 36 0.08 -1.72 12.23
N PRO A 37 1.16 -1.58 13.01
CA PRO A 37 1.18 -0.64 14.13
C PRO A 37 1.01 0.80 13.64
N VAL A 38 0.41 1.66 14.46
CA VAL A 38 0.41 3.11 14.18
C VAL A 38 1.86 3.61 14.19
N PRO A 39 2.33 4.27 13.11
CA PRO A 39 3.68 4.82 13.06
C PRO A 39 3.85 5.99 14.03
N GLU A 40 5.10 6.26 14.43
CA GLU A 40 5.44 7.41 15.26
C GLU A 40 5.17 8.72 14.50
N LEU A 41 4.34 9.59 15.07
CA LEU A 41 4.02 10.91 14.51
C LEU A 41 5.15 11.91 14.80
N LYS A 42 5.72 12.49 13.75
CA LYS A 42 6.72 13.56 13.85
C LYS A 42 6.07 14.95 13.97
N PRO A 43 6.81 15.97 14.41
CA PRO A 43 6.31 17.34 14.40
C PRO A 43 5.81 17.75 13.01
N GLY A 44 4.54 18.18 12.94
CA GLY A 44 3.87 18.58 11.69
C GLY A 44 3.10 17.48 10.98
N GLU A 45 3.14 16.23 11.45
CA GLU A 45 2.32 15.13 10.93
C GLU A 45 0.99 15.01 11.68
N VAL A 46 -0.02 14.47 11.01
CA VAL A 46 -1.34 14.18 11.59
C VAL A 46 -1.77 12.76 11.23
N LEU A 47 -2.49 12.12 12.16
CA LEU A 47 -3.15 10.84 11.90
C LEU A 47 -4.59 11.10 11.47
N VAL A 48 -5.01 10.51 10.34
CA VAL A 48 -6.35 10.68 9.78
C VAL A 48 -7.04 9.33 9.67
N GLU A 49 -8.26 9.23 10.19
CA GLU A 49 -9.14 8.09 9.96
C GLU A 49 -9.75 8.18 8.56
N ILE A 50 -9.37 7.25 7.68
CA ILE A 50 -9.80 7.25 6.28
C ILE A 50 -11.20 6.61 6.17
N ALA A 51 -12.21 7.43 5.86
CA ALA A 51 -13.57 6.94 5.59
C ALA A 51 -13.72 6.33 4.17
N GLY A 52 -12.85 6.71 3.24
CA GLY A 52 -12.83 6.20 1.87
C GLY A 52 -11.61 6.68 1.10
N CYS A 53 -11.10 5.84 0.20
CA CYS A 53 -9.97 6.14 -0.68
C CYS A 53 -10.32 5.73 -2.12
N GLY A 54 -10.10 6.63 -3.07
CA GLY A 54 -10.28 6.34 -4.50
C GLY A 54 -9.01 5.76 -5.10
N VAL A 55 -9.16 5.01 -6.20
CA VAL A 55 -8.04 4.50 -7.00
C VAL A 55 -7.84 5.43 -8.19
N CYS A 56 -6.64 5.98 -8.33
CA CYS A 56 -6.26 6.84 -9.44
C CYS A 56 -5.35 6.12 -10.45
N HIS A 57 -5.04 6.79 -11.56
CA HIS A 57 -4.17 6.21 -12.60
C HIS A 57 -2.77 5.87 -12.09
N THR A 58 -2.23 6.64 -11.15
CA THR A 58 -0.92 6.38 -10.56
C THR A 58 -0.91 5.09 -9.74
N ASP A 59 -2.01 4.77 -9.05
CA ASP A 59 -2.14 3.50 -8.31
C ASP A 59 -2.10 2.30 -9.28
N LEU A 60 -2.77 2.43 -10.43
CA LEU A 60 -2.75 1.42 -11.49
C LEU A 60 -1.34 1.27 -12.07
N GLY A 61 -0.65 2.37 -12.39
CA GLY A 61 0.72 2.32 -12.89
C GLY A 61 1.70 1.73 -11.86
N TYR A 62 1.47 1.99 -10.57
CA TYR A 62 2.28 1.36 -9.52
C TYR A 62 2.06 -0.16 -9.48
N PHE A 63 0.80 -0.61 -9.50
CA PHE A 63 0.47 -2.02 -9.37
C PHE A 63 0.75 -2.85 -10.64
N PHE A 64 0.44 -2.32 -11.82
CA PHE A 64 0.53 -3.05 -13.08
C PHE A 64 1.86 -2.83 -13.82
N ASP A 65 2.42 -1.62 -13.75
CA ASP A 65 3.61 -1.23 -14.52
C ASP A 65 4.88 -1.13 -13.66
N GLY A 66 4.77 -1.36 -12.34
CA GLY A 66 5.91 -1.38 -11.43
C GLY A 66 6.61 -0.02 -11.27
N VAL A 67 5.88 1.09 -11.45
CA VAL A 67 6.42 2.45 -11.32
C VAL A 67 6.94 2.68 -9.90
N PRO A 68 8.22 3.05 -9.69
CA PRO A 68 8.79 3.15 -8.34
C PRO A 68 8.11 4.20 -7.46
N THR A 69 7.86 3.87 -6.19
CA THR A 69 7.44 4.81 -5.16
C THR A 69 8.61 5.22 -4.26
N VAL A 70 8.52 6.42 -3.68
CA VAL A 70 9.51 6.90 -2.70
C VAL A 70 9.44 6.07 -1.41
N ASN A 71 8.22 5.75 -0.98
CA ASN A 71 7.96 4.92 0.18
C ASN A 71 7.50 3.54 -0.29
N LYS A 72 8.26 2.51 0.07
CA LYS A 72 7.86 1.12 -0.16
C LYS A 72 6.88 0.69 0.94
N PRO A 73 5.89 -0.16 0.61
CA PRO A 73 4.98 -0.75 1.59
C PRO A 73 5.70 -1.63 2.61
#